data_AF-N9P1Q3-F1
#
_entry.id   AF-N9P1Q3-F1
#
_cell.length_a   1.000
_cell.length_b   1.000
_cell.length_c   1.000
_cell.angle_alpha   90.00
_cell.angle_beta   90.00
_cell.angle_gamma   90.00
#
_symmetry.space_group_name_H-M   'P 1'
#
loop_
_entity.id
_entity.type
_entity.pdbx_description
1 polymer ?
#
loop_
_entity_poly.entity_id
_entity_poly.type
_entity_poly.pdbx_seq_one_letter_code
_entity_poly.pdbx_strand_id
1 'polypeptide(L)'
;MDIEKIKELALANGFKLKEQASRNLDLNAYVYDFANAIEQEVKAQEHAKLKLLLCDEHLEKCESPTGIFNSQYPEEEPCLICLAKEAKAQAVPEWISTSERMPDEGEEVFVHYYGQISQATRDKKYSGGFKQRNCYGWEAVSSYISHWIPKSIELPEQYHFYYENDVKQKAMIEAGASQ
;
A
#
# COMPACT_ATOMS: atom_id res chain seq x y z
N MET A 1 28.02 8.66 10.14
CA MET A 1 28.85 7.46 10.32
C MET A 1 30.01 7.81 11.23
N ASP A 2 30.45 6.89 12.09
CA ASP A 2 31.55 7.14 13.03
C ASP A 2 32.90 7.20 12.30
N ILE A 3 33.74 8.18 12.67
CA ILE A 3 35.08 8.41 12.09
C ILE A 3 35.98 7.18 12.29
N GLU A 4 35.87 6.48 13.41
CA GLU A 4 36.65 5.26 13.69
C GLU A 4 36.25 4.12 12.74
N LYS A 5 34.96 3.98 12.47
CA LYS A 5 34.42 2.97 11.54
C LYS A 5 34.85 3.25 10.10
N ILE A 6 34.91 4.52 9.69
CA ILE A 6 35.44 4.92 8.38
C ILE A 6 36.92 4.55 8.26
N LYS A 7 37.71 4.77 9.33
CA LYS A 7 39.13 4.41 9.36
C LYS A 7 39.33 2.91 9.18
N GLU A 8 38.60 2.10 9.94
CA GLU A 8 38.70 0.64 9.90
C GLU A 8 38.35 0.08 8.51
N LEU A 9 37.24 0.54 7.92
CA LEU A 9 36.82 0.12 6.58
C LEU A 9 37.81 0.54 5.49
N ALA A 10 38.33 1.77 5.55
CA ALA A 10 39.28 2.25 4.57
C ALA A 10 40.59 1.43 4.62
N LEU A 11 41.11 1.13 5.81
CA LEU A 11 42.30 0.29 5.97
C LEU A 11 42.06 -1.14 5.46
N ALA A 12 40.90 -1.73 5.77
CA ALA A 12 40.52 -3.06 5.29
C ALA A 12 40.43 -3.13 3.75
N ASN A 13 40.09 -2.01 3.09
CA ASN A 13 40.02 -1.88 1.64
C ASN A 13 41.32 -1.35 0.99
N GLY A 14 42.43 -1.36 1.72
CA GLY A 14 43.76 -1.08 1.18
C GLY A 14 44.16 0.40 1.10
N PHE A 15 43.40 1.31 1.72
CA PHE A 15 43.84 2.68 1.90
C PHE A 15 45.01 2.72 2.90
N LYS A 16 45.93 3.66 2.70
CA LYS A 16 47.12 3.83 3.55
C LYS A 16 47.06 5.14 4.31
N LEU A 17 47.51 5.10 5.56
CA LEU A 17 47.72 6.29 6.36
C LEU A 17 48.87 7.11 5.76
N LYS A 18 48.73 8.43 5.80
CA LYS A 18 49.76 9.38 5.41
C LYS A 18 50.02 10.34 6.57
N GLU A 19 51.24 10.85 6.62
CA GLU A 19 51.59 11.89 7.59
C GLU A 19 50.90 13.19 7.21
N GLN A 20 50.09 13.71 8.12
CA GLN A 20 49.38 14.98 7.96
C GLN A 20 50.25 16.15 8.40
N ALA A 21 49.82 17.38 8.10
CA ALA A 21 50.50 18.61 8.54
C ALA A 21 50.65 18.72 10.08
N SER A 22 49.81 17.99 10.83
CA SER A 22 49.87 17.82 12.28
C SER A 22 50.94 16.83 12.76
N ARG A 23 51.73 16.22 11.86
CA ARG A 23 52.70 15.13 12.10
C ARG A 23 52.08 13.84 12.65
N ASN A 24 50.76 13.71 12.56
CA ASN A 24 50.05 12.48 12.88
C ASN A 24 49.80 11.67 11.61
N LEU A 25 49.79 10.34 11.73
CA LEU A 25 49.43 9.43 10.63
C LEU A 25 47.90 9.29 10.59
N ASP A 26 47.29 9.75 9.50
CA ASP A 26 45.85 9.60 9.30
C ASP A 26 45.49 9.35 7.82
N LEU A 27 44.23 9.02 7.55
CA LEU A 27 43.71 8.99 6.19
C LEU A 27 43.69 10.41 5.59
N ASN A 28 43.65 10.47 4.26
CA ASN A 28 43.49 11.75 3.58
C ASN A 28 42.09 12.30 3.86
N ALA A 29 41.98 13.63 4.01
CA ALA A 29 40.72 14.31 4.31
C ALA A 29 39.59 13.94 3.35
N TYR A 30 39.88 13.81 2.05
CA TYR A 30 38.90 13.44 1.03
C TYR A 30 38.22 12.08 1.28
N VAL A 31 38.83 11.18 2.06
CA VAL A 31 38.25 9.86 2.38
C VAL A 31 37.06 10.04 3.32
N TYR A 32 37.14 10.97 4.27
CA TYR A 32 36.03 11.31 5.17
C TYR A 32 34.94 12.07 4.43
N ASP A 33 35.32 13.03 3.59
CA ASP A 33 34.37 13.80 2.79
C ASP A 33 33.59 12.88 1.85
N PHE A 34 34.27 11.92 1.22
CA PHE A 34 33.65 10.92 0.36
C PHE A 34 32.72 9.99 1.15
N ALA A 35 33.16 9.47 2.30
CA ALA A 35 32.32 8.61 3.13
C ALA A 35 31.03 9.32 3.59
N ASN A 36 31.15 10.60 3.98
CA ASN A 36 30.00 11.41 4.37
C ASN A 36 29.06 11.69 3.18
N ALA A 37 29.61 11.98 2.00
CA ALA A 37 28.83 12.18 0.79
C ALA A 37 28.02 10.92 0.41
N ILE A 38 28.64 9.73 0.52
CA ILE A 38 27.94 8.46 0.27
C ILE A 38 26.84 8.22 1.31
N GLU A 39 27.09 8.49 2.59
CA GLU A 39 26.07 8.35 3.64
C GLU A 39 24.87 9.28 3.38
N GLN A 40 25.12 10.52 2.96
CA GLN A 40 24.06 11.46 2.61
C GLN A 40 23.25 10.99 1.39
N GLU A 41 23.92 10.47 0.36
CA GLU A 41 23.24 9.98 -0.84
C GLU A 41 22.36 8.75 -0.55
N VAL A 42 22.85 7.81 0.28
CA VAL A 42 22.07 6.63 0.70
C VAL A 42 20.84 7.07 1.50
N LYS A 43 21.01 8.00 2.46
CA LYS A 43 19.87 8.55 3.22
C LYS A 43 18.87 9.27 2.32
N ALA A 44 19.36 10.04 1.33
CA ALA A 44 18.48 10.73 0.38
C ALA A 44 17.71 9.74 -0.51
N GLN A 45 18.36 8.64 -0.93
CA GLN A 45 17.74 7.59 -1.71
C GLN A 45 16.69 6.81 -0.91
N GLU A 46 16.99 6.48 0.36
CA GLU A 46 16.03 5.88 1.28
C GLU A 46 14.85 6.81 1.54
N HIS A 47 15.10 8.08 1.82
CA HIS A 47 14.07 9.10 2.01
C HIS A 47 13.17 9.26 0.76
N ALA A 48 13.75 9.29 -0.44
CA ALA A 48 12.99 9.33 -1.68
C ALA A 48 12.11 8.09 -1.88
N LYS A 49 12.63 6.91 -1.53
CA LYS A 49 11.87 5.65 -1.57
C LYS A 49 10.73 5.67 -0.57
N LEU A 50 10.96 6.17 0.65
CA LEU A 50 9.97 6.29 1.70
C LEU A 50 8.88 7.31 1.39
N LYS A 51 9.22 8.41 0.72
CA LYS A 51 8.26 9.41 0.24
C LYS A 51 7.28 8.85 -0.81
N LEU A 52 7.69 7.82 -1.54
CA LEU A 52 6.78 7.10 -2.45
C LEU A 52 5.79 6.17 -1.70
N LEU A 53 6.09 5.82 -0.45
CA LEU A 53 5.37 4.81 0.34
C LEU A 53 4.57 5.43 1.50
N LEU A 54 4.99 6.60 2.00
CA LEU A 54 4.40 7.32 3.13
C LEU A 54 3.83 8.65 2.65
N CYS A 55 2.70 9.10 3.23
CA CYS A 55 2.24 10.47 3.02
C CYS A 55 3.09 11.46 3.85
N ASP A 56 3.10 12.73 3.44
CA ASP A 56 3.99 13.77 3.99
C ASP A 56 3.91 13.88 5.53
N GLU A 57 2.72 13.76 6.12
CA GLU A 57 2.54 13.82 7.59
C GLU A 57 3.21 12.65 8.34
N HIS A 58 3.25 11.47 7.73
CA HIS A 58 3.89 10.29 8.34
C HIS A 58 5.40 10.28 8.12
N LEU A 59 5.87 10.87 7.02
CA LEU A 59 7.28 11.08 6.75
C LEU A 59 7.90 12.01 7.81
N GLU A 60 7.26 13.16 8.07
CA GLU A 60 7.71 14.12 9.10
C GLU A 60 7.78 13.51 10.50
N LYS A 61 6.81 12.66 10.88
CA LYS A 61 6.82 11.96 12.17
C LYS A 61 7.97 10.96 12.27
N CYS A 62 8.31 10.27 11.18
CA CYS A 62 9.41 9.30 11.15
C CYS A 62 10.80 9.97 11.13
N GLU A 63 10.92 11.17 10.55
CA GLU A 63 12.17 11.96 10.53
C GLU A 63 12.42 12.79 11.79
N SER A 64 11.44 12.87 12.70
CA SER A 64 11.58 13.64 13.94
C SER A 64 12.75 13.13 14.81
N PRO A 65 13.26 13.94 15.77
CA PRO A 65 14.37 13.53 16.64
C PRO A 65 14.06 12.29 17.50
N THR A 66 12.78 12.05 17.77
CA THR A 66 12.24 10.85 18.43
C THR A 66 11.58 9.90 17.43
N GLY A 67 11.76 10.16 16.14
CA GLY A 67 11.20 9.42 15.03
C GLY A 67 12.04 8.19 14.71
N ILE A 68 11.41 7.23 14.05
CA ILE A 68 11.94 5.88 13.84
C ILE A 68 13.29 5.90 13.08
N PHE A 69 13.49 6.84 12.14
CA PHE A 69 14.76 6.95 11.40
C PHE A 69 15.93 7.47 12.23
N ASN A 70 15.65 8.09 13.38
CA ASN A 70 16.66 8.54 14.35
C ASN A 70 16.68 7.65 15.61
N SER A 71 15.97 6.52 15.60
CA SER A 71 15.98 5.55 16.69
C SER A 71 17.38 4.94 16.85
N GLN A 72 17.80 4.76 18.10
CA GLN A 72 19.08 4.12 18.44
C GLN A 72 19.11 2.62 18.08
N TYR A 73 17.96 2.01 17.75
CA TYR A 73 17.79 0.58 17.45
C TYR A 73 16.98 0.38 16.15
N PRO A 74 17.59 0.58 14.97
CA PRO A 74 16.90 0.51 13.66
C PRO A 74 16.39 -0.90 13.29
N GLU A 75 16.93 -1.94 13.93
CA GLU A 75 16.60 -3.35 13.64
C GLU A 75 15.37 -3.86 14.42
N GLU A 76 14.93 -3.15 15.46
CA GLU A 76 13.89 -3.64 16.39
C GLU A 76 12.49 -3.08 16.11
N GLU A 77 12.37 -2.01 15.31
CA GLU A 77 11.07 -1.39 15.01
C GLU A 77 10.92 -0.95 13.54
N PRO A 78 10.84 -1.88 12.57
CA PRO A 78 10.07 -1.56 11.37
C PRO A 78 8.63 -1.37 11.86
N CYS A 79 8.00 -0.22 11.66
CA CYS A 79 6.61 -0.06 12.11
C CYS A 79 5.76 -1.12 11.41
N LEU A 80 5.46 -2.21 12.12
CA LEU A 80 4.64 -3.33 11.66
C LEU A 80 3.28 -2.82 11.17
N ILE A 81 2.85 -1.67 11.69
CA ILE A 81 1.64 -0.95 11.29
C ILE A 81 1.78 -0.32 9.89
N CYS A 82 2.95 0.18 9.49
CA CYS A 82 3.16 0.79 8.18
C CYS A 82 3.33 -0.26 7.09
N LEU A 83 4.14 -1.30 7.34
CA LEU A 83 4.25 -2.46 6.45
C LEU A 83 2.91 -3.20 6.32
N ALA A 84 2.13 -3.31 7.41
CA ALA A 84 0.78 -3.89 7.35
C ALA A 84 -0.24 -3.00 6.61
N LYS A 85 -0.06 -1.67 6.59
CA LYS A 85 -0.90 -0.75 5.80
C LYS A 85 -0.51 -0.80 4.32
N GLU A 86 0.77 -0.89 3.98
CA GLU A 86 1.25 -1.12 2.61
C GLU A 86 0.81 -2.47 2.05
N ALA A 87 0.91 -3.55 2.84
CA ALA A 87 0.38 -4.86 2.46
C ALA A 87 -1.14 -4.83 2.25
N LYS A 88 -1.88 -3.98 2.97
CA LYS A 88 -3.33 -3.78 2.77
C LYS A 88 -3.67 -2.88 1.58
N ALA A 89 -2.78 -1.95 1.20
CA ALA A 89 -2.98 -1.02 0.07
C ALA A 89 -2.48 -1.59 -1.27
N GLN A 90 -1.49 -2.48 -1.25
CA GLN A 90 -1.04 -3.26 -2.41
C GLN A 90 -1.70 -4.64 -2.52
N ALA A 91 -2.55 -5.03 -1.57
CA ALA A 91 -3.38 -6.21 -1.72
C ALA A 91 -4.34 -5.98 -2.88
N VAL A 92 -3.98 -6.49 -4.06
CA VAL A 92 -4.97 -6.95 -5.03
C VAL A 92 -5.98 -7.76 -4.22
N PRO A 93 -7.24 -7.29 -4.07
CA PRO A 93 -8.20 -7.99 -3.24
C PRO A 93 -8.27 -9.44 -3.74
N GLU A 94 -8.03 -10.38 -2.84
CA GLU A 94 -7.97 -11.79 -3.16
C GLU A 94 -9.37 -12.28 -3.54
N TRP A 95 -9.46 -13.08 -4.60
CA TRP A 95 -10.70 -13.69 -5.05
C TRP A 95 -11.23 -14.67 -3.99
N ILE A 96 -12.31 -14.28 -3.31
CA ILE A 96 -12.97 -15.06 -2.26
C ILE A 96 -13.88 -16.08 -2.93
N SER A 97 -13.72 -17.37 -2.63
CA SER A 97 -14.61 -18.40 -3.14
C SER A 97 -16.02 -18.26 -2.58
N THR A 98 -17.04 -18.39 -3.43
CA THR A 98 -18.45 -18.35 -3.01
C THR A 98 -18.83 -19.50 -2.08
N SER A 99 -18.06 -20.61 -2.07
CA SER A 99 -18.27 -21.71 -1.12
C SER A 99 -17.72 -21.42 0.27
N GLU A 100 -16.72 -20.55 0.39
CA GLU A 100 -16.10 -20.18 1.67
C GLU A 100 -16.90 -19.08 2.36
N ARG A 101 -17.19 -18.02 1.61
CA ARG A 101 -17.90 -16.85 2.12
C ARG A 101 -18.69 -16.21 1.00
N MET A 102 -19.92 -15.83 1.32
CA MET A 102 -20.73 -14.96 0.47
C MET A 102 -20.61 -13.50 0.96
N PRO A 103 -20.71 -12.52 0.05
CA PRO A 103 -20.85 -11.11 0.42
C PRO A 103 -22.20 -10.85 1.08
N ASP A 104 -22.31 -9.71 1.75
CA ASP A 104 -23.53 -9.32 2.47
C ASP A 104 -24.65 -8.96 1.48
N GLU A 105 -25.91 -9.16 1.89
CA GLU A 105 -27.05 -8.91 1.01
C GLU A 105 -27.11 -7.43 0.60
N GLY A 106 -27.18 -7.15 -0.71
CA GLY A 106 -27.14 -5.80 -1.26
C GLY A 106 -25.74 -5.23 -1.50
N GLU A 107 -24.67 -5.95 -1.15
CA GLU A 107 -23.29 -5.52 -1.38
C GLU A 107 -22.93 -5.57 -2.87
N GLU A 108 -22.29 -4.50 -3.37
CA GLU A 108 -21.73 -4.47 -4.73
C GLU A 108 -20.31 -5.04 -4.74
N VAL A 109 -20.08 -6.03 -5.60
CA VAL A 109 -18.84 -6.78 -5.71
C VAL A 109 -18.50 -7.03 -7.18
N PHE A 110 -17.27 -7.46 -7.46
CA PHE A 110 -16.96 -8.09 -8.74
C PHE A 110 -17.05 -9.60 -8.58
N VAL A 111 -17.66 -10.27 -9.55
CA VAL A 111 -17.82 -11.72 -9.57
C VAL A 111 -17.13 -12.34 -10.77
N HIS A 112 -16.56 -13.53 -10.58
CA HIS A 112 -15.91 -14.30 -11.63
C HIS A 112 -16.75 -15.54 -12.01
N TYR A 113 -17.10 -15.62 -13.29
CA TYR A 113 -17.83 -16.73 -13.89
C TYR A 113 -17.35 -16.98 -15.33
N TYR A 114 -17.16 -18.24 -15.72
CA TYR A 114 -16.73 -18.62 -17.08
C TYR A 114 -15.52 -17.82 -17.66
N GLY A 115 -14.57 -17.39 -16.83
CA GLY A 115 -13.43 -16.58 -17.28
C GLY A 115 -13.73 -15.10 -17.49
N GLN A 116 -14.94 -14.65 -17.13
CA GLN A 116 -15.38 -13.26 -17.20
C GLN A 116 -15.48 -12.66 -15.81
N ILE A 117 -15.30 -11.34 -15.72
CA ILE A 117 -15.49 -10.54 -14.52
C ILE A 117 -16.62 -9.56 -14.79
N SER A 118 -17.63 -9.54 -13.92
CA SER A 118 -18.72 -8.58 -13.98
C SER A 118 -18.96 -7.91 -12.63
N GLN A 119 -19.36 -6.65 -12.66
CA GLN A 119 -19.87 -5.96 -11.47
C GLN A 119 -21.27 -6.49 -11.17
N ALA A 120 -21.50 -6.91 -9.93
CA ALA A 120 -22.75 -7.50 -9.50
C ALA A 120 -23.11 -7.07 -8.09
N THR A 121 -24.39 -7.15 -7.76
CA THR A 121 -24.91 -6.96 -6.41
C THR A 121 -25.36 -8.31 -5.86
N ARG A 122 -24.99 -8.61 -4.62
CA ARG A 122 -25.50 -9.79 -3.90
C ARG A 122 -27.01 -9.68 -3.74
N ASP A 123 -27.74 -10.66 -4.25
CA ASP A 123 -29.18 -10.77 -4.08
C ASP A 123 -29.58 -12.25 -4.13
N LYS A 124 -29.98 -12.81 -2.99
CA LYS A 124 -30.31 -14.24 -2.87
C LYS A 124 -31.54 -14.66 -3.68
N LYS A 125 -32.36 -13.71 -4.17
CA LYS A 125 -33.55 -14.00 -4.98
C LYS A 125 -33.19 -14.38 -6.42
N TYR A 126 -31.99 -14.03 -6.89
CA TYR A 126 -31.54 -14.29 -8.26
C TYR A 126 -30.76 -15.60 -8.34
N SER A 127 -30.78 -16.25 -9.52
CA SER A 127 -30.01 -17.47 -9.75
C SER A 127 -28.51 -17.19 -9.61
N GLY A 128 -27.81 -18.10 -8.92
CA GLY A 128 -26.42 -17.89 -8.52
C GLY A 128 -26.21 -16.88 -7.40
N GLY A 129 -27.26 -16.17 -6.96
CA GLY A 129 -27.22 -15.28 -5.82
C GLY A 129 -26.73 -13.86 -6.13
N PHE A 130 -26.59 -13.49 -7.39
CA PHE A 130 -26.10 -12.18 -7.80
C PHE A 130 -26.92 -11.64 -8.96
N LYS A 131 -27.09 -10.30 -8.98
CA LYS A 131 -27.74 -9.57 -10.08
C LYS A 131 -26.80 -8.52 -10.66
N GLN A 132 -26.95 -8.24 -11.95
CA GLN A 132 -26.29 -7.15 -12.66
C GLN A 132 -27.31 -6.26 -13.36
N ARG A 133 -26.89 -5.05 -13.73
CA ARG A 133 -27.69 -4.14 -14.54
C ARG A 133 -27.45 -4.39 -16.03
N ASN A 134 -28.53 -4.45 -16.79
CA ASN A 134 -28.52 -4.39 -18.25
C ASN A 134 -29.39 -3.21 -18.73
N CYS A 135 -29.54 -3.05 -20.05
CA CYS A 135 -30.36 -1.99 -20.64
C CYS A 135 -31.87 -2.07 -20.30
N TYR A 136 -32.33 -3.19 -19.73
CA TYR A 136 -33.73 -3.48 -19.45
C TYR A 136 -34.03 -3.63 -17.95
N GLY A 137 -33.05 -3.39 -17.08
CA GLY A 137 -33.20 -3.47 -15.62
C GLY A 137 -32.23 -4.45 -14.97
N TRP A 138 -32.73 -5.25 -14.03
CA TRP A 138 -31.94 -6.22 -13.28
C TRP A 138 -32.06 -7.61 -13.91
N GLU A 139 -30.92 -8.27 -14.08
CA GLU A 139 -30.85 -9.67 -14.52
C GLU A 139 -29.93 -10.47 -13.59
N ALA A 140 -30.11 -11.79 -13.55
CA ALA A 140 -29.16 -12.67 -12.88
C ALA A 140 -27.84 -12.68 -13.65
N VAL A 141 -26.71 -12.64 -12.95
CA VAL A 141 -25.38 -12.63 -13.59
C VAL A 141 -25.09 -13.97 -14.25
N SER A 142 -25.16 -15.04 -13.46
CA SER A 142 -24.88 -16.41 -13.86
C SER A 142 -25.30 -17.31 -12.72
N SER A 143 -25.77 -18.53 -13.04
CA SER A 143 -25.99 -19.56 -12.02
C SER A 143 -24.70 -20.16 -11.47
N TYR A 144 -23.55 -19.91 -12.11
CA TYR A 144 -22.26 -20.51 -11.79
C TYR A 144 -21.20 -19.45 -11.48
N ILE A 145 -21.26 -18.92 -10.26
CA ILE A 145 -20.31 -17.91 -9.78
C ILE A 145 -19.33 -18.58 -8.82
N SER A 146 -18.05 -18.53 -9.20
CA SER A 146 -17.00 -19.25 -8.50
C SER A 146 -16.38 -18.41 -7.38
N HIS A 147 -16.08 -17.14 -7.66
CA HIS A 147 -15.37 -16.26 -6.76
C HIS A 147 -15.91 -14.83 -6.85
N TRP A 148 -15.66 -14.03 -5.82
CA TRP A 148 -15.97 -12.61 -5.77
C TRP A 148 -14.86 -11.81 -5.09
N ILE A 149 -14.83 -10.51 -5.34
CA ILE A 149 -13.97 -9.55 -4.63
C ILE A 149 -14.77 -8.30 -4.26
N PRO A 150 -14.47 -7.65 -3.12
CA PRO A 150 -15.05 -6.36 -2.79
C PRO A 150 -14.69 -5.33 -3.86
N LYS A 151 -15.60 -4.39 -4.12
CA LYS A 151 -15.37 -3.27 -5.03
C LYS A 151 -14.32 -2.33 -4.40
N SER A 152 -13.06 -2.53 -4.75
CA SER A 152 -11.93 -1.74 -4.24
C SER A 152 -11.68 -0.44 -5.01
N ILE A 153 -12.43 -0.20 -6.10
CA ILE A 153 -12.31 0.98 -6.94
C ILE A 153 -13.54 1.85 -6.72
N GLU A 154 -13.37 2.93 -5.95
CA GLU A 154 -14.32 4.03 -5.94
C GLU A 154 -14.12 4.83 -7.23
N LEU A 155 -15.20 5.02 -8.00
CA LEU A 155 -15.14 5.89 -9.16
C LEU A 155 -15.05 7.34 -8.66
N PRO A 156 -14.25 8.22 -9.30
CA PRO A 156 -14.27 9.65 -8.97
C PRO A 156 -15.68 10.23 -9.16
N GLU A 157 -16.13 11.12 -8.27
CA GLU A 157 -17.49 11.71 -8.26
C GLU A 157 -17.97 12.20 -9.64
N GLN A 158 -17.07 12.78 -10.43
CA GLN A 158 -17.36 13.25 -11.80
C GLN A 158 -17.83 12.15 -12.78
N TYR A 159 -17.58 10.87 -12.47
CA TYR A 159 -18.03 9.71 -13.23
C TYR A 159 -19.27 9.03 -12.62
N HIS A 160 -19.82 9.57 -11.52
CA HIS A 160 -21.09 9.12 -10.94
C HIS A 160 -22.31 9.56 -11.75
N PHE A 161 -22.14 10.12 -12.95
CA PHE A 161 -23.23 10.52 -13.85
C PHE A 161 -24.25 9.40 -14.10
N TYR A 162 -23.84 8.13 -13.99
CA TYR A 162 -24.71 6.95 -14.11
C TYR A 162 -25.34 6.47 -12.78
N TYR A 163 -24.93 7.07 -11.65
CA TYR A 163 -25.26 6.68 -10.27
C TYR A 163 -25.83 7.84 -9.43
N GLU A 164 -26.21 8.98 -10.04
CA GLU A 164 -26.79 10.15 -9.35
C GLU A 164 -28.02 9.85 -8.46
N ASN A 165 -28.57 8.63 -8.54
CA ASN A 165 -29.70 8.17 -7.74
C ASN A 165 -29.35 7.09 -6.70
N ASP A 166 -28.09 6.95 -6.27
CA ASP A 166 -27.74 5.99 -5.21
C ASP A 166 -28.54 6.24 -3.93
N VAL A 167 -28.77 7.50 -3.56
CA VAL A 167 -29.60 7.85 -2.39
C VAL A 167 -31.06 7.41 -2.57
N LYS A 168 -31.63 7.57 -3.78
CA LYS A 168 -33.00 7.11 -4.07
C LYS A 168 -33.08 5.59 -4.13
N GLN A 169 -32.07 4.93 -4.67
CA GLN A 169 -32.04 3.47 -4.76
C GLN A 169 -31.83 2.81 -3.40
N LYS A 170 -30.94 3.36 -2.57
CA LYS A 170 -30.74 2.95 -1.17
C LYS A 170 -32.04 3.09 -0.37
N ALA A 171 -32.74 4.22 -0.54
CA ALA A 171 -34.06 4.43 0.06
C ALA A 171 -35.14 3.45 -0.46
N MET A 172 -35.13 3.08 -1.73
CA MET A 172 -36.06 2.08 -2.28
C MET A 172 -35.77 0.66 -1.80
N ILE A 173 -34.50 0.29 -1.62
CA ILE A 173 -34.08 -1.01 -1.09
C ILE A 173 -34.46 -1.14 0.40
N GLU A 174 -34.21 -0.09 1.18
CA GLU A 174 -34.60 -0.03 2.60
C GLU A 174 -36.13 -0.03 2.78
N ALA A 175 -36.88 0.65 1.90
CA ALA A 175 -38.35 0.65 1.93
C ALA A 175 -38.97 -0.70 1.51
N GLY A 176 -38.31 -1.47 0.64
CA GLY A 176 -38.77 -2.80 0.20
C GLY A 176 -38.46 -3.94 1.16
N ALA A 177 -37.65 -3.71 2.19
CA ALA A 177 -37.28 -4.71 3.21
C ALA A 177 -38.25 -4.76 4.41
N SER A 178 -39.30 -3.93 4.42
CA SER A 178 -40.31 -3.83 5.50
C SER A 178 -41.67 -4.48 5.16
N GLN A 179 -41.70 -5.46 4.26
CA GLN A 179 -42.91 -6.26 3.97
C GLN A 179 -42.68 -7.75 4.15
#